data_AF-A0AAV9GP04-F1
#
_entry.id   AF-A0AAV9GP04-F1
#
_cell.length_a   1.000
_cell.length_b   1.000
_cell.length_c   1.000
_cell.angle_alpha   90.00
_cell.angle_beta   90.00
_cell.angle_gamma   90.00
#
_symmetry.space_group_name_H-M   'P 1'
#
loop_
_entity.id
_entity.type
_entity.pdbx_description
1 polymer ?
#
loop_
_entity_poly.entity_id
_entity_poly.type
_entity_poly.pdbx_seq_one_letter_code
_entity_poly.pdbx_strand_id
1 'polypeptide(L)'
;MGNTGNGYSWPENLLCELPETTSTRTTTTQPTHQPTPTPDRALPEKNSVKCFNSGFPMSNGQLQAGVNTFCGIVLRAAQVANGRRRQAGVELPGGFIVQHKLEVPGMGNQIDFSFEVNEGCAWRFDIDECRRYMKTPVDSCNCGGTNGKQGGWGQNDCLGWKTDPEWR
;
A
#
# COMPACT_ATOMS: atom_id res chain seq x y z
N MET A 1 -13.62 -22.80 17.92
CA MET A 1 -12.88 -22.95 16.65
C MET A 1 -11.89 -21.80 16.59
N GLY A 2 -10.60 -22.12 16.55
CA GLY A 2 -9.49 -21.26 16.97
C GLY A 2 -9.20 -20.08 16.03
N ASN A 3 -8.78 -19.00 16.67
CA ASN A 3 -8.36 -17.70 16.15
C ASN A 3 -6.96 -17.76 15.53
N THR A 4 -6.76 -17.19 14.34
CA THR A 4 -5.44 -16.77 13.82
C THR A 4 -5.55 -15.46 13.02
N GLY A 5 -6.13 -14.43 13.63
CA GLY A 5 -5.86 -13.06 13.20
C GLY A 5 -4.49 -12.65 13.73
N ASN A 6 -3.45 -12.65 12.90
CA ASN A 6 -2.16 -12.06 13.27
C ASN A 6 -2.35 -10.55 13.45
N GLY A 7 -2.62 -10.16 14.69
CA GLY A 7 -2.85 -8.80 15.14
C GLY A 7 -1.58 -7.97 15.09
N TYR A 8 -1.46 -7.16 14.05
CA TYR A 8 -0.72 -5.90 14.12
C TYR A 8 -1.72 -4.78 13.82
N SER A 9 -1.80 -3.82 14.74
CA SER A 9 -2.61 -2.62 14.61
C SER A 9 -1.93 -1.70 13.59
N TRP A 10 -2.64 -1.37 12.51
CA TRP A 10 -2.21 -0.31 11.60
C TRP A 10 -2.26 1.02 12.35
N PRO A 11 -1.33 1.95 12.10
CA PRO A 11 -1.43 3.29 12.66
C PRO A 11 -2.78 3.93 12.27
N GLU A 12 -3.68 4.08 13.26
CA GLU A 12 -5.00 4.73 13.11
C GLU A 12 -4.85 6.17 12.62
N ASN A 13 -3.73 6.82 12.97
CA ASN A 13 -3.34 8.17 12.52
C ASN A 13 -2.99 8.29 11.03
N LEU A 14 -3.03 7.19 10.28
CA LEU A 14 -2.87 7.20 8.82
C LEU A 14 -4.21 7.31 8.09
N LEU A 15 -5.34 7.11 8.76
CA LEU A 15 -6.69 7.22 8.17
C LEU A 15 -7.26 8.61 8.51
N CYS A 16 -8.30 9.05 7.79
CA CYS A 16 -8.99 10.34 8.01
C CYS A 16 -9.68 10.48 9.40
N GLU A 17 -9.19 9.86 10.48
CA GLU A 17 -9.74 9.98 11.82
C GLU A 17 -9.47 11.35 12.46
N LEU A 18 -10.52 11.85 13.12
CA LEU A 18 -10.62 13.12 13.85
C LEU A 18 -9.62 13.17 15.03
N PRO A 19 -9.15 14.36 15.43
CA PRO A 19 -7.92 14.51 16.18
C PRO A 19 -8.09 14.16 17.66
N GLU A 20 -7.20 13.32 18.20
CA GLU A 20 -6.71 13.51 19.56
C GLU A 20 -5.18 13.63 19.56
N THR A 21 -4.74 14.85 19.86
CA THR A 21 -3.36 15.23 20.13
C THR A 21 -2.83 14.55 21.38
N THR A 22 -1.70 13.83 21.29
CA THR A 22 -0.66 13.81 22.34
C THR A 22 0.68 13.41 21.72
N SER A 23 1.66 14.31 21.78
CA SER A 23 3.05 14.07 21.33
C SER A 23 3.90 13.64 22.53
N THR A 24 4.44 12.43 22.50
CA THR A 24 5.50 12.01 23.43
C THR A 24 6.73 11.62 22.61
N ARG A 25 7.85 12.30 22.86
CA ARG A 25 9.14 12.05 22.18
C ARG A 25 10.01 11.20 23.09
N THR A 26 10.35 9.99 22.67
CA THR A 26 11.33 9.13 23.36
C THR A 26 12.60 9.04 22.53
N THR A 27 13.74 9.30 23.16
CA THR A 27 15.09 9.21 22.58
C THR A 27 15.70 7.87 22.98
N THR A 28 16.19 7.07 22.03
CA THR A 28 16.92 5.83 22.34
C THR A 28 18.17 5.68 21.47
N THR A 29 19.27 5.38 22.15
CA THR A 29 20.65 5.18 21.72
C THR A 29 20.88 3.94 20.84
N GLN A 30 21.82 4.07 19.91
CA GLN A 30 22.33 3.05 18.98
C GLN A 30 23.36 2.11 19.65
N PRO A 31 23.34 0.80 19.33
CA PRO A 31 24.61 0.09 19.17
C PRO A 31 24.67 -0.94 18.01
N THR A 32 25.84 -0.95 17.37
CA THR A 32 26.61 -2.02 16.66
C THR A 32 26.02 -2.82 15.48
N HIS A 33 26.82 -2.84 14.40
CA HIS A 33 26.60 -3.52 13.12
C HIS A 33 26.60 -5.04 13.26
N GLN A 34 25.41 -5.63 13.15
CA GLN A 34 25.17 -7.02 12.79
C GLN A 34 24.31 -6.96 11.51
N PRO A 35 24.47 -7.84 10.50
CA PRO A 35 23.58 -7.83 9.34
C PRO A 35 22.16 -8.11 9.85
N THR A 36 21.34 -7.06 9.90
CA THR A 36 19.95 -7.14 10.32
C THR A 36 19.23 -8.08 9.37
N PRO A 37 18.57 -9.14 9.85
CA PRO A 37 17.74 -9.97 8.99
C PRO A 37 16.75 -9.05 8.29
N THR A 38 16.72 -9.13 6.96
CA THR A 38 15.71 -8.43 6.15
C THR A 38 14.34 -8.70 6.75
N PRO A 39 13.52 -7.67 7.05
CA PRO A 39 12.17 -7.89 7.55
C PRO A 39 11.41 -8.78 6.56
N ASP A 40 10.94 -9.94 7.01
CA ASP A 40 10.16 -10.90 6.19
C ASP A 40 8.75 -10.36 5.87
N ARG A 41 8.43 -9.16 6.39
CA ARG A 41 7.19 -8.41 6.20
C ARG A 41 7.46 -6.90 6.30
N ALA A 42 6.79 -6.13 5.45
CA ALA A 42 6.79 -4.67 5.53
C ALA A 42 6.05 -4.20 6.79
N LEU A 43 6.56 -3.14 7.42
CA LEU A 43 6.10 -2.67 8.73
C LEU A 43 5.10 -1.50 8.59
N PRO A 44 3.80 -1.71 8.88
CA PRO A 44 2.79 -0.66 8.71
C PRO A 44 3.04 0.62 9.52
N GLU A 45 3.66 0.51 10.69
CA GLU A 45 4.00 1.63 11.57
C GLU A 45 5.05 2.59 10.98
N LYS A 46 5.76 2.17 9.93
CA LYS A 46 6.72 2.99 9.19
C LYS A 46 6.14 3.61 7.93
N ASN A 47 4.84 3.40 7.68
CA ASN A 47 4.20 3.97 6.51
C ASN A 47 4.20 5.49 6.57
N SER A 48 4.61 6.09 5.47
CA SER A 48 4.47 7.52 5.22
C SER A 48 3.67 7.71 3.94
N VAL A 49 2.74 8.66 3.95
CA VAL A 49 1.87 8.97 2.83
C VAL A 49 2.08 10.39 2.37
N LYS A 50 2.19 10.58 1.06
CA LYS A 50 2.24 11.89 0.42
C LYS A 50 1.08 12.02 -0.56
N CYS A 51 0.09 12.84 -0.18
CA CYS A 51 -1.06 13.15 -1.02
C CYS A 51 -0.69 14.05 -2.19
N PHE A 52 -1.33 13.84 -3.35
CA PHE A 52 -1.15 14.72 -4.50
C PHE A 52 -1.78 16.10 -4.29
N ASN A 53 -2.92 16.18 -3.58
CA ASN A 53 -3.70 17.40 -3.30
C ASN A 53 -4.09 18.22 -4.56
N SER A 54 -3.87 17.68 -5.75
CA SER A 54 -4.12 18.25 -7.07
C SER A 54 -4.20 17.10 -8.08
N GLY A 55 -4.63 17.38 -9.31
CA GLY A 55 -4.85 16.34 -10.33
C GLY A 55 -6.30 15.90 -10.44
N PHE A 56 -6.55 14.82 -11.19
CA PHE A 56 -7.89 14.40 -11.55
C PHE A 56 -8.63 13.78 -10.34
N PRO A 57 -9.78 14.34 -9.94
CA PRO A 57 -10.54 13.80 -8.82
C PRO A 57 -11.33 12.54 -9.23
N MET A 58 -11.36 11.56 -8.35
CA MET A 58 -12.16 10.34 -8.52
C MET A 58 -12.94 10.02 -7.24
N SER A 59 -14.00 9.20 -7.34
CA SER A 59 -14.67 8.70 -6.14
C SER A 59 -13.82 7.66 -5.41
N ASN A 60 -13.96 7.61 -4.09
CA ASN A 60 -13.35 6.58 -3.25
C ASN A 60 -13.76 5.16 -3.71
N GLY A 61 -15.03 4.97 -4.10
CA GLY A 61 -15.52 3.67 -4.60
C GLY A 61 -14.82 3.19 -5.87
N GLN A 62 -14.59 4.10 -6.83
CA GLN A 62 -13.84 3.78 -8.06
C GLN A 62 -12.38 3.43 -7.74
N LEU A 63 -11.73 4.19 -6.86
CA LEU A 63 -10.35 3.91 -6.46
C LEU A 63 -10.23 2.58 -5.72
N GLN A 64 -11.17 2.26 -4.82
CA GLN A 64 -11.21 0.96 -4.15
C GLN A 64 -11.41 -0.20 -5.15
N ALA A 65 -12.26 -0.04 -6.15
CA ALA A 65 -12.45 -1.03 -7.21
C ALA A 65 -11.17 -1.22 -8.06
N GLY A 66 -10.48 -0.12 -8.38
CA GLY A 66 -9.17 -0.14 -9.03
C GLY A 66 -8.12 -0.87 -8.20
N VAL A 67 -8.01 -0.56 -6.90
CA VAL A 67 -7.10 -1.23 -5.96
C VAL A 67 -7.36 -2.73 -5.91
N ASN A 68 -8.63 -3.15 -5.86
CA ASN A 68 -8.98 -4.58 -5.85
C ASN A 68 -8.49 -5.31 -7.10
N THR A 69 -8.64 -4.68 -8.27
CA THR A 69 -8.17 -5.23 -9.55
C THR A 69 -6.65 -5.28 -9.59
N PHE A 70 -5.98 -4.17 -9.24
CA PHE A 70 -4.53 -4.07 -9.26
C PHE A 70 -3.87 -5.07 -8.31
N CYS A 71 -4.39 -5.26 -7.10
CA CYS A 71 -3.87 -6.27 -6.18
C CYS A 71 -4.02 -7.71 -6.70
N GLY A 72 -5.03 -7.99 -7.53
CA GLY A 72 -5.12 -9.25 -8.27
C GLY A 72 -3.98 -9.44 -9.28
N ILE A 73 -3.55 -8.36 -9.94
CA ILE A 73 -2.40 -8.35 -10.84
C ILE A 73 -1.11 -8.59 -10.06
N VAL A 74 -0.89 -7.89 -8.95
CA VAL A 74 0.29 -8.06 -8.08
C VAL A 74 0.37 -9.50 -7.55
N LEU A 75 -0.73 -10.05 -7.04
CA LEU A 75 -0.80 -11.44 -6.59
C LEU A 75 -0.46 -12.43 -7.71
N ARG A 76 -1.00 -12.23 -8.92
CA ARG A 76 -0.70 -13.09 -10.07
C ARG A 76 0.76 -12.98 -10.49
N ALA A 77 1.33 -11.79 -10.46
CA ALA A 77 2.74 -11.56 -10.77
C ALA A 77 3.65 -12.27 -9.75
N ALA A 78 3.31 -12.18 -8.46
CA ALA A 78 3.97 -12.92 -7.39
C ALA A 78 3.87 -14.43 -7.57
N GLN A 79 2.69 -14.96 -7.90
CA GLN A 79 2.52 -16.38 -8.20
C GLN A 79 3.40 -16.82 -9.37
N VAL A 80 3.49 -16.03 -10.44
CA VAL A 80 4.36 -16.35 -11.59
C VAL A 80 5.84 -16.35 -11.18
N ALA A 81 6.29 -15.36 -10.41
CA ALA A 81 7.66 -15.28 -9.90
C ALA A 81 8.01 -16.49 -9.00
N ASN A 82 7.02 -17.05 -8.30
CA ASN A 82 7.18 -18.21 -7.41
C ASN A 82 6.85 -19.57 -8.07
N GLY A 83 6.82 -19.65 -9.41
CA GLY A 83 6.55 -20.92 -10.10
C GLY A 83 5.12 -21.43 -9.96
N ARG A 84 4.14 -20.52 -9.89
CA ARG A 84 2.69 -20.75 -9.78
C ARG A 84 2.24 -21.49 -8.51
N ARG A 85 2.97 -21.37 -7.40
CA ARG A 85 2.53 -21.92 -6.11
C ARG A 85 1.21 -21.26 -5.65
N ARG A 86 0.20 -22.09 -5.38
CA ARG A 86 -1.09 -21.68 -4.78
C ARG A 86 -1.01 -21.72 -3.25
N GLN A 87 -0.02 -21.04 -2.66
CA GLN A 87 0.19 -21.03 -1.22
C GLN A 87 -0.27 -19.71 -0.60
N ALA A 88 -0.77 -19.77 0.63
CA ALA A 88 -0.95 -18.61 1.49
C ALA A 88 0.45 -18.01 1.79
N GLY A 89 0.61 -16.71 1.54
CA GLY A 89 1.91 -16.04 1.61
C GLY A 89 2.74 -16.24 0.35
N VAL A 90 2.42 -15.48 -0.70
CA VAL A 90 3.33 -15.33 -1.86
C VAL A 90 4.40 -14.31 -1.52
N GLU A 91 5.63 -14.53 -1.95
CA GLU A 91 6.76 -13.62 -1.69
C GLU A 91 7.16 -12.89 -2.96
N LEU A 92 7.34 -11.57 -2.88
CA LEU A 92 8.01 -10.81 -3.93
C LEU A 92 9.43 -10.45 -3.48
N PRO A 93 10.46 -10.72 -4.29
CA PRO A 93 11.83 -10.34 -3.96
C PRO A 93 12.02 -8.82 -4.13
N GLY A 94 13.08 -8.28 -3.54
CA GLY A 94 13.53 -6.90 -3.74
C GLY A 94 13.83 -6.60 -5.21
N GLY A 95 13.65 -5.35 -5.59
CA GLY A 95 13.74 -4.88 -6.97
C GLY A 95 12.51 -5.21 -7.83
N PHE A 96 11.48 -5.85 -7.26
CA PHE A 96 10.27 -6.19 -7.99
C PHE A 96 9.36 -4.97 -8.16
N ILE A 97 9.01 -4.64 -9.40
CA ILE A 97 8.19 -3.48 -9.75
C ILE A 97 6.97 -3.92 -10.59
N VAL A 98 5.78 -3.46 -10.22
CA VAL A 98 4.55 -3.61 -11.00
C VAL A 98 3.98 -2.23 -11.27
N GLN A 99 3.74 -1.92 -12.54
CA GLN A 99 3.06 -0.70 -12.97
C GLN A 99 1.89 -1.07 -13.87
N HIS A 100 0.75 -0.43 -13.66
CA HIS A 100 -0.43 -0.71 -14.47
C HIS A 100 -1.40 0.46 -14.49
N LYS A 101 -1.89 0.80 -15.69
CA LYS A 101 -2.96 1.77 -15.88
C LYS A 101 -4.28 1.03 -16.07
N LEU A 102 -5.20 1.19 -15.13
CA LEU A 102 -6.53 0.59 -15.18
C LEU A 102 -7.53 1.60 -15.73
N GLU A 103 -8.16 1.28 -16.85
CA GLU A 103 -9.26 2.07 -17.40
C GLU A 103 -10.50 1.91 -16.52
N VAL A 104 -11.17 3.03 -16.22
CA VAL A 104 -12.44 3.03 -15.50
C VAL A 104 -13.57 3.10 -16.55
N PRO A 105 -14.44 2.08 -16.64
CA PRO A 105 -15.47 2.04 -17.67
C PRO A 105 -16.41 3.25 -17.65
N GLY A 106 -16.73 3.78 -18.83
CA GLY A 106 -17.81 4.75 -19.02
C GLY A 106 -17.47 6.22 -18.76
N MET A 107 -16.23 6.56 -18.38
CA MET A 107 -15.86 7.95 -18.05
C MET A 107 -14.57 8.47 -18.70
N GLY A 108 -13.90 7.68 -19.55
CA GLY A 108 -12.69 8.13 -20.25
C GLY A 108 -11.52 8.47 -19.32
N ASN A 109 -11.52 7.90 -18.12
CA ASN A 109 -10.54 8.10 -17.06
C ASN A 109 -9.83 6.78 -16.73
N GLN A 110 -8.67 6.89 -16.12
CA GLN A 110 -7.86 5.74 -15.72
C GLN A 110 -7.27 5.95 -14.33
N ILE A 111 -6.73 4.87 -13.76
CA ILE A 111 -5.97 4.93 -12.52
C ILE A 111 -4.60 4.32 -12.79
N ASP A 112 -3.56 5.11 -12.59
CA ASP A 112 -2.18 4.67 -12.69
C ASP A 112 -1.69 4.15 -11.34
N PHE A 113 -1.40 2.86 -11.29
CA PHE A 113 -0.88 2.19 -10.12
C PHE A 113 0.59 1.85 -10.31
N SER A 114 1.37 2.02 -9.24
CA SER A 114 2.70 1.43 -9.14
C SER A 114 2.89 0.77 -7.78
N PHE A 115 3.66 -0.31 -7.77
CA PHE A 115 4.06 -1.03 -6.57
C PHE A 115 5.50 -1.51 -6.73
N GLU A 116 6.29 -1.36 -5.69
CA GLU A 116 7.70 -1.72 -5.64
C GLU A 116 8.03 -2.40 -4.31
N VAL A 117 8.82 -3.47 -4.38
CA VAL A 117 9.56 -4.02 -3.23
C VAL A 117 10.99 -3.51 -3.33
N ASN A 118 11.41 -2.72 -2.34
CA ASN A 118 12.73 -2.09 -2.34
C ASN A 118 13.86 -3.14 -2.41
N GLU A 119 14.99 -2.77 -3.00
CA GLU A 119 16.18 -3.62 -3.02
C GLU A 119 16.60 -4.04 -1.60
N GLY A 120 17.00 -5.30 -1.46
CA GLY A 120 17.35 -5.89 -0.15
C GLY A 120 16.16 -6.28 0.74
N CYS A 121 14.91 -6.07 0.28
CA CYS A 121 13.70 -6.56 0.93
C CYS A 121 13.16 -7.86 0.32
N ALA A 122 12.28 -8.53 1.06
CA ALA A 122 11.37 -9.53 0.54
C ALA A 122 10.01 -9.28 1.17
N TRP A 123 8.95 -9.41 0.39
CA TRP A 123 7.60 -9.12 0.88
C TRP A 123 6.69 -10.32 0.73
N ARG A 124 6.42 -11.01 1.84
CA ARG A 124 5.37 -12.02 1.94
C ARG A 124 4.04 -11.37 2.23
N PHE A 125 3.03 -11.66 1.41
CA PHE A 125 1.73 -11.01 1.52
C PHE A 125 0.55 -11.90 1.12
N ASP A 126 -0.63 -11.46 1.53
CA ASP A 126 -1.92 -11.90 1.00
C ASP A 126 -2.64 -10.75 0.28
N ILE A 127 -3.75 -11.06 -0.38
CA ILE A 127 -4.50 -10.08 -1.16
C ILE A 127 -5.00 -8.90 -0.30
N ASP A 128 -5.30 -9.13 0.99
CA ASP A 128 -5.84 -8.11 1.88
C ASP A 128 -4.75 -7.19 2.42
N GLU A 129 -3.53 -7.68 2.60
CA GLU A 129 -2.35 -6.86 2.88
C GLU A 129 -2.01 -5.95 1.69
N CYS A 130 -2.02 -6.48 0.46
CA CYS A 130 -1.87 -5.64 -0.73
C CYS A 130 -2.90 -4.51 -0.76
N ARG A 131 -4.18 -4.85 -0.55
CA ARG A 131 -5.27 -3.87 -0.55
C ARG A 131 -5.07 -2.81 0.52
N ARG A 132 -4.63 -3.17 1.72
CA ARG A 132 -4.38 -2.22 2.82
C ARG A 132 -3.31 -1.18 2.44
N TYR A 133 -2.17 -1.61 1.91
CA TYR A 133 -1.15 -0.67 1.44
C TYR A 133 -1.70 0.22 0.31
N MET A 134 -2.25 -0.38 -0.75
CA MET A 134 -2.71 0.38 -1.91
C MET A 134 -3.88 1.34 -1.62
N LYS A 135 -4.73 1.05 -0.63
CA LYS A 135 -5.80 1.96 -0.19
C LYS A 135 -5.30 3.13 0.65
N THR A 136 -4.07 3.08 1.14
CA THR A 136 -3.59 4.10 2.08
C THR A 136 -3.74 5.54 1.53
N PRO A 137 -3.35 5.87 0.27
CA PRO A 137 -3.57 7.21 -0.28
C PRO A 137 -5.06 7.51 -0.56
N VAL A 138 -5.90 6.49 -0.74
CA VAL A 138 -7.35 6.65 -0.97
C VAL A 138 -8.07 7.06 0.33
N ASP A 139 -7.63 6.49 1.45
CA ASP A 139 -8.27 6.62 2.75
C ASP A 139 -7.71 7.77 3.60
N SER A 140 -6.51 8.28 3.26
CA SER A 140 -5.82 9.34 4.02
C SER A 140 -5.78 10.70 3.31
N CYS A 141 -5.97 10.72 1.99
CA CYS A 141 -5.90 11.95 1.20
C CYS A 141 -7.30 12.50 0.90
N ASN A 142 -7.39 13.84 0.83
CA ASN A 142 -8.61 14.58 0.53
C ASN A 142 -9.80 14.12 1.40
N CYS A 143 -9.70 14.30 2.73
CA CYS A 143 -10.68 13.83 3.71
C CYS A 143 -12.04 14.57 3.70
N GLY A 144 -12.27 15.53 2.78
CA GLY A 144 -13.50 16.32 2.71
C GLY A 144 -14.75 15.55 2.26
N GLY A 145 -14.65 14.25 1.99
CA GLY A 145 -15.78 13.39 1.64
C GLY A 145 -15.39 12.12 0.87
N THR A 146 -16.39 11.39 0.39
CA THR A 146 -16.23 10.14 -0.40
C THR A 146 -15.77 10.40 -1.84
N ASN A 147 -15.95 11.63 -2.35
CA ASN A 147 -15.56 12.03 -3.70
C ASN A 147 -14.38 13.02 -3.66
N GLY A 148 -13.81 13.30 -4.83
CA GLY A 148 -12.70 14.27 -4.91
C GLY A 148 -11.36 13.70 -4.45
N LYS A 149 -11.23 12.37 -4.42
CA LYS A 149 -9.98 11.70 -4.06
C LYS A 149 -9.00 11.83 -5.21
N GLN A 150 -7.82 12.36 -4.91
CA GLN A 150 -6.75 12.55 -5.90
C GLN A 150 -5.63 11.53 -5.71
N GLY A 151 -5.69 10.68 -4.67
CA GLY A 151 -4.68 9.67 -4.43
C GLY A 151 -3.34 10.24 -3.93
N GLY A 152 -2.26 9.51 -4.18
CA GLY A 152 -0.94 9.85 -3.68
C GLY A 152 0.04 8.68 -3.70
N TRP A 153 1.16 8.92 -3.03
CA TRP A 153 2.22 7.95 -2.80
C TRP A 153 2.17 7.43 -1.38
N GLY A 154 2.49 6.16 -1.19
CA GLY A 154 2.88 5.63 0.10
C GLY A 154 4.24 4.95 0.00
N GLN A 155 4.96 4.95 1.11
CA GLN A 155 6.25 4.28 1.23
C GLN A 155 6.47 3.81 2.67
N ASN A 156 7.26 2.77 2.85
CA ASN A 156 7.87 2.41 4.13
C ASN A 156 9.30 1.90 3.91
N ASP A 157 9.83 1.18 4.89
CA ASP A 157 11.18 0.63 4.83
C ASP A 157 11.39 -0.43 3.74
N CYS A 158 10.33 -1.10 3.28
CA CYS A 158 10.44 -2.16 2.26
C CYS A 158 9.57 -2.00 1.02
N LEU A 159 8.57 -1.12 1.03
CA LEU A 159 7.59 -0.98 -0.04
C LEU A 159 7.48 0.47 -0.50
N GLY A 160 7.26 0.64 -1.80
CA GLY A 160 6.80 1.88 -2.42
C GLY A 160 5.52 1.63 -3.22
N TRP A 161 4.55 2.51 -3.14
CA TRP A 161 3.30 2.37 -3.88
C TRP A 161 2.66 3.70 -4.28
N LYS A 162 1.88 3.66 -5.38
CA LYS A 162 1.16 4.81 -5.93
C LYS A 162 -0.27 4.42 -6.28
N THR A 163 -1.20 5.30 -5.97
CA THR A 163 -2.55 5.30 -6.55
C THR A 163 -2.83 6.69 -7.11
N ASP A 164 -2.98 6.79 -8.43
CA ASP A 164 -3.02 8.06 -9.15
C ASP A 164 -4.17 8.09 -10.17
N PRO A 165 -5.33 8.67 -9.83
CA PRO A 165 -6.40 8.88 -10.78
C PRO A 165 -5.99 9.91 -11.83
N GLU A 166 -6.17 9.57 -13.10
CA GLU A 166 -5.70 10.36 -14.24
C GLU A 166 -6.81 10.52 -15.29
N TRP A 167 -6.69 11.60 -16.08
CA TRP A 167 -7.42 11.74 -17.33
C TRP A 167 -6.73 10.94 -18.44
N ARG A 168 -7.51 10.42 -19.40
CA ARG A 168 -6.96 9.67 -20.54
C ARG A 168 -6.52 10.58 -21.69
#